data_AF-X0KV15-F1
#
_entry.id   AF-X0KV15-F1
#
_cell.length_a   1.000
_cell.length_b   1.000
_cell.length_c   1.000
_cell.angle_alpha   90.00
_cell.angle_beta   90.00
_cell.angle_gamma   90.00
#
_symmetry.space_group_name_H-M   'P 1'
#
loop_
_entity.id
_entity.type
_entity.pdbx_description
1 polymer ?
#
loop_
_entity_poly.entity_id
_entity_poly.type
_entity_poly.pdbx_seq_one_letter_code
_entity_poly.pdbx_strand_id
1 'polypeptide(L)'
;MLGRSYRQRLRRHSAEFPAPVVIQPGLIIGDAENGVSKLDDFMWRVVSSAVRVGACNVAESNGPSAWLLVAGSDHIAMSAVDACMLPVPAPATVSPTLRLVGGIPVKELWKLLIDEFDFPLRPMSSQE
;
A
#
# COMPACT_ATOMS: atom_id res chain seq x y z
N MET A 1 -10.71 -8.69 -12.94
CA MET A 1 -12.18 -8.82 -13.18
C MET A 1 -13.05 -8.86 -11.92
N LEU A 2 -12.52 -9.12 -10.71
CA LEU A 2 -13.33 -9.25 -9.48
C LEU A 2 -14.13 -7.98 -9.06
N GLY A 3 -13.54 -6.79 -9.17
CA GLY A 3 -14.17 -5.55 -8.68
C GLY A 3 -15.47 -5.14 -9.39
N ARG A 4 -15.65 -5.53 -10.66
CA ARG A 4 -16.90 -5.24 -11.41
C ARG A 4 -18.09 -6.05 -10.89
N SER A 5 -17.86 -7.31 -10.50
CA SER A 5 -18.90 -8.23 -10.01
C SER A 5 -19.43 -7.82 -8.63
N TYR A 6 -18.54 -7.39 -7.72
CA TYR A 6 -18.93 -6.94 -6.39
C TYR A 6 -19.78 -5.65 -6.43
N ARG A 7 -19.38 -4.69 -7.27
CA ARG A 7 -20.12 -3.43 -7.48
C ARG A 7 -21.54 -3.66 -8.00
N GLN A 8 -21.72 -4.62 -8.91
CA GLN A 8 -23.06 -5.00 -9.43
C GLN A 8 -23.95 -5.64 -8.36
N ARG A 9 -23.39 -6.39 -7.41
CA ARG A 9 -24.16 -7.00 -6.32
C ARG A 9 -24.66 -5.98 -5.31
N LEU A 10 -23.82 -5.03 -4.91
CA LEU A 10 -24.22 -3.97 -3.97
C LEU A 10 -25.34 -3.07 -4.54
N ARG A 11 -25.30 -2.78 -5.85
CA ARG A 11 -26.36 -2.01 -6.53
C ARG A 11 -27.75 -2.66 -6.48
N ARG A 12 -27.84 -3.98 -6.35
CA ARG A 12 -29.14 -4.68 -6.25
C ARG A 12 -29.79 -4.52 -4.87
N HIS A 13 -29.02 -4.15 -3.86
CA HIS A 13 -29.48 -3.95 -2.48
C HIS A 13 -29.43 -2.47 -2.05
N SER A 14 -29.01 -1.55 -2.92
CA SER A 14 -28.66 -0.15 -2.57
C SER A 14 -29.82 0.84 -2.57
N ALA A 15 -31.07 0.39 -2.48
CA ALA A 15 -32.19 1.33 -2.30
C ALA A 15 -32.20 1.92 -0.87
N GLU A 16 -31.66 1.18 0.12
CA GLU A 16 -31.60 1.59 1.53
C GLU A 16 -30.22 2.06 2.00
N PHE A 17 -29.15 1.78 1.25
CA PHE A 17 -27.77 2.05 1.68
C PHE A 17 -27.05 3.10 0.81
N PRO A 18 -26.17 3.93 1.40
CA PRO A 18 -25.33 4.87 0.67
C PRO A 18 -24.57 4.21 -0.49
N ALA A 19 -24.27 4.99 -1.53
CA ALA A 19 -23.45 4.51 -2.65
C ALA A 19 -22.09 3.98 -2.11
N PRO A 20 -21.70 2.73 -2.43
CA PRO A 20 -20.48 2.16 -1.88
C PRO A 20 -19.25 2.88 -2.44
N VAL A 21 -18.29 3.18 -1.57
CA VAL A 21 -16.96 3.70 -1.93
C VAL A 21 -15.98 2.54 -1.98
N VAL A 22 -15.10 2.50 -2.99
CA VAL A 22 -14.04 1.49 -3.09
C VAL A 22 -12.71 2.15 -2.77
N ILE A 23 -12.01 1.64 -1.76
CA ILE A 23 -10.66 2.07 -1.42
C ILE A 23 -9.67 1.02 -1.94
N GLN A 24 -8.65 1.46 -2.68
CA GLN A 24 -7.62 0.61 -3.24
C GLN A 24 -6.24 1.07 -2.73
N PRO A 25 -5.72 0.43 -1.66
CA PRO A 25 -4.37 0.69 -1.17
C PRO A 25 -3.30 -0.07 -1.96
N GLY A 26 -2.05 0.38 -1.81
CA GLY A 26 -0.86 -0.42 -2.08
C GLY A 26 -0.56 -1.41 -0.94
N LEU A 27 0.71 -1.62 -0.64
CA LEU A 27 1.15 -2.34 0.55
C LEU A 27 0.80 -1.53 1.80
N ILE A 28 0.44 -2.22 2.90
CA ILE A 28 0.03 -1.58 4.15
C ILE A 28 1.19 -1.66 5.13
N ILE A 29 1.61 -0.52 5.66
CA ILE A 29 2.66 -0.43 6.66
C ILE A 29 2.10 0.05 8.00
N GLY A 30 2.89 -0.08 9.06
CA GLY A 30 2.52 0.45 10.37
C GLY A 30 2.23 1.96 10.32
N ASP A 31 1.44 2.45 11.26
CA ASP A 31 1.24 3.89 11.41
C ASP A 31 2.55 4.60 11.79
N ALA A 32 2.63 5.90 11.51
CA ALA A 32 3.85 6.67 11.74
C ALA A 32 4.17 6.88 13.23
N GLU A 33 3.18 6.75 14.13
CA GLU A 33 3.34 7.01 15.57
C GLU A 33 3.88 5.78 16.31
N ASN A 34 3.30 4.60 16.06
CA ASN A 34 3.59 3.36 16.79
C ASN A 34 4.39 2.35 15.96
N GLY A 35 4.38 2.47 14.62
CA GLY A 35 5.13 1.59 13.72
C GLY A 35 4.65 0.14 13.73
N VAL A 36 3.46 -0.16 14.23
CA VAL A 36 2.97 -1.54 14.39
C VAL A 36 2.54 -2.07 13.03
N SER A 37 3.38 -2.90 12.43
CA SER A 37 3.13 -3.48 11.12
C SER A 37 2.96 -4.99 11.16
N LYS A 38 2.32 -5.53 10.12
CA LYS A 38 2.15 -6.97 9.94
C LYS A 38 3.46 -7.59 9.44
N LEU A 39 4.34 -7.97 10.36
CA LEU A 39 5.71 -8.44 10.07
C LEU A 39 5.79 -9.73 9.25
N ASP A 40 4.69 -10.48 9.15
CA ASP A 40 4.60 -11.70 8.35
C ASP A 40 4.01 -11.45 6.95
N ASP A 41 3.88 -10.21 6.48
CA ASP A 41 3.43 -9.93 5.11
C ASP A 41 4.55 -10.07 4.05
N PHE A 42 4.21 -9.85 2.79
CA PHE A 42 5.17 -9.96 1.68
C PHE A 42 6.35 -8.98 1.84
N MET A 43 6.08 -7.72 2.19
CA MET A 43 7.09 -6.67 2.23
C MET A 43 8.11 -6.95 3.33
N TRP A 44 7.64 -7.26 4.54
CA TRP A 44 8.51 -7.51 5.67
C TRP A 44 9.24 -8.86 5.56
N ARG A 45 8.67 -9.86 4.86
CA ARG A 45 9.42 -11.07 4.51
C ARG A 45 10.57 -10.79 3.55
N VAL A 46 10.38 -9.91 2.56
CA VAL A 46 11.46 -9.50 1.64
C VAL A 46 12.54 -8.75 2.42
N VAL A 47 12.18 -7.76 3.23
CA VAL A 47 13.12 -7.01 4.08
C VAL A 47 13.88 -7.94 5.02
N SER A 48 13.18 -8.83 5.73
CA SER A 48 13.80 -9.80 6.64
C SER A 48 14.76 -10.74 5.92
N SER A 49 14.45 -11.15 4.69
CA SER A 49 15.33 -12.02 3.89
C SER A 49 16.57 -11.26 3.42
N ALA A 50 16.43 -10.03 2.95
CA ALA A 50 17.54 -9.16 2.57
C ALA A 50 18.52 -8.95 3.74
N VAL A 51 17.99 -8.65 4.92
CA VAL A 51 18.78 -8.50 6.16
C VAL A 51 19.50 -9.78 6.53
N ARG A 52 18.84 -10.95 6.46
CA ARG A 52 19.46 -12.24 6.78
C ARG A 52 20.55 -12.64 5.80
N VAL A 53 20.36 -12.35 4.51
CA VAL A 53 21.35 -12.64 3.46
C VAL A 53 22.49 -11.60 3.46
N GLY A 54 22.25 -10.40 3.99
CA GLY A 54 23.21 -9.29 3.94
C GLY A 54 23.29 -8.63 2.57
N ALA A 55 22.21 -8.68 1.79
CA ALA A 55 22.18 -8.19 0.41
C ALA A 55 20.83 -7.57 0.06
N CYS A 56 20.84 -6.54 -0.78
CA CYS A 56 19.64 -5.91 -1.33
C CYS A 56 19.72 -5.78 -2.85
N ASN A 57 18.58 -5.94 -3.54
CA ASN A 57 18.51 -5.77 -4.98
C ASN A 57 18.42 -4.28 -5.34
N VAL A 58 19.44 -3.76 -6.02
CA VAL A 58 19.47 -2.36 -6.48
C VAL A 58 19.17 -2.20 -7.97
N ALA A 59 19.07 -3.28 -8.74
CA ALA A 59 18.66 -3.19 -10.14
C ALA A 59 17.21 -2.65 -10.27
N GLU A 60 16.37 -2.94 -9.27
CA GLU A 60 15.01 -2.39 -9.19
C GLU A 60 14.95 -0.95 -8.67
N SER A 61 16.06 -0.36 -8.21
CA SER A 61 16.09 0.92 -7.49
C SER A 61 16.34 2.17 -8.36
N ASN A 62 16.80 1.99 -9.60
CA ASN A 62 17.22 3.09 -10.48
C ASN A 62 16.26 3.39 -11.65
N GLY A 63 15.23 2.55 -11.86
CA GLY A 63 14.26 2.75 -12.94
C GLY A 63 13.13 3.71 -12.56
N PRO A 64 12.44 4.33 -13.54
CA PRO A 64 11.22 5.11 -13.28
C PRO A 64 10.07 4.28 -12.68
N SER A 65 10.16 2.94 -12.73
CA SER A 65 9.24 2.00 -12.09
C SER A 65 9.65 1.59 -10.66
N ALA A 66 10.74 2.13 -10.12
CA ALA A 66 11.30 1.82 -8.80
C ALA A 66 10.49 2.44 -7.65
N TRP A 67 9.16 2.36 -7.70
CA TRP A 67 8.26 2.97 -6.74
C TRP A 67 7.52 1.91 -5.94
N LEU A 68 7.70 1.93 -4.62
CA LEU A 68 7.00 1.07 -3.70
C LEU A 68 5.72 1.77 -3.25
N LEU A 69 4.57 1.31 -3.75
CA LEU A 69 3.26 1.79 -3.32
C LEU A 69 3.00 1.30 -1.89
N VAL A 70 3.13 2.20 -0.91
CA VAL A 70 2.88 1.94 0.51
C VAL A 70 1.93 2.98 1.09
N ALA A 71 1.11 2.56 2.03
CA ALA A 71 0.27 3.45 2.82
C ALA A 71 0.27 3.01 4.29
N GLY A 72 0.39 3.98 5.20
CA GLY A 72 0.23 3.76 6.62
C GLY A 72 -1.19 3.28 6.95
N SER A 73 -1.28 2.37 7.92
CA SER A 73 -2.56 1.81 8.37
C SER A 73 -3.53 2.87 8.91
N ASP A 74 -3.00 3.92 9.54
CA ASP A 74 -3.69 5.13 9.98
C ASP A 74 -4.34 5.88 8.82
N HIS A 75 -3.59 6.13 7.74
CA HIS A 75 -4.09 6.84 6.57
C HIS A 75 -5.19 6.05 5.85
N ILE A 76 -5.06 4.71 5.79
CA ILE A 76 -6.09 3.83 5.24
C ILE A 76 -7.35 3.85 6.10
N ALA A 77 -7.20 3.74 7.43
CA ALA A 77 -8.32 3.77 8.36
C ALA A 77 -9.07 5.11 8.30
N MET A 78 -8.36 6.22 8.32
CA MET A 78 -8.93 7.57 8.20
C MET A 78 -9.67 7.73 6.86
N SER A 79 -9.05 7.34 5.75
CA SER A 79 -9.69 7.36 4.42
C SER A 79 -10.98 6.53 4.37
N ALA A 80 -11.02 5.40 5.10
CA ALA A 80 -12.22 4.55 5.19
C ALA A 80 -13.32 5.20 6.01
N VAL A 81 -12.99 5.81 7.14
CA VAL A 81 -13.95 6.55 7.98
C VAL A 81 -14.51 7.74 7.20
N ASP A 82 -13.65 8.55 6.58
CA ASP A 82 -14.05 9.71 5.79
C ASP A 82 -14.97 9.30 4.64
N ALA A 83 -14.65 8.21 3.94
CA ALA A 83 -15.48 7.67 2.86
C ALA A 83 -16.90 7.27 3.32
N CYS A 84 -17.07 6.86 4.58
CA CYS A 84 -18.37 6.56 5.16
C CYS A 84 -19.13 7.80 5.62
N MET A 85 -18.42 8.90 5.93
CA MET A 85 -19.02 10.16 6.42
C MET A 85 -19.36 11.13 5.29
N LEU A 86 -18.91 10.87 4.05
CA LEU A 86 -19.24 11.70 2.90
C LEU A 86 -20.78 11.71 2.66
N PRO A 87 -21.37 12.89 2.39
CA PRO A 87 -22.78 12.98 2.03
C PRO A 87 -23.07 12.09 0.83
N VAL A 88 -24.21 11.38 0.86
CA VAL A 88 -24.66 10.55 -0.27
C VAL A 88 -24.74 11.45 -1.51
N PRO A 89 -23.87 11.27 -2.53
CA PRO A 89 -23.98 12.05 -3.74
C PRO A 89 -25.31 11.70 -4.40
N ALA A 90 -26.02 12.72 -4.92
CA ALA A 90 -27.12 12.53 -5.87
C ALA A 90 -26.73 11.44 -6.88
N PRO A 91 -27.65 10.55 -7.31
CA PRO A 91 -27.37 9.24 -7.88
C PRO A 91 -26.28 9.29 -8.95
N ALA A 92 -25.03 9.16 -8.52
CA ALA A 92 -23.90 9.18 -9.40
C ALA A 92 -23.85 7.79 -10.03
N THR A 93 -23.86 7.75 -11.36
CA THR A 93 -23.78 6.51 -12.15
C THR A 93 -22.49 5.73 -11.91
N VAL A 94 -21.54 6.27 -11.13
CA VAL A 94 -20.26 5.66 -10.78
C VAL A 94 -19.98 5.85 -9.29
N SER A 95 -19.84 4.73 -8.56
CA SER A 95 -19.30 4.70 -7.20
C SER A 95 -17.86 5.25 -7.19
N PRO A 96 -17.53 6.22 -6.31
CA PRO A 96 -16.19 6.78 -6.26
C PRO A 96 -15.19 5.68 -5.85
N THR A 97 -14.03 5.68 -6.52
CA THR A 97 -12.90 4.80 -6.21
C THR A 97 -11.75 5.67 -5.75
N LEU A 98 -11.33 5.50 -4.51
CA LEU A 98 -10.17 6.18 -3.92
C LEU A 98 -8.96 5.27 -4.05
N ARG A 99 -7.96 5.70 -4.82
CA ARG A 99 -6.68 4.99 -4.97
C ARG A 99 -5.63 5.67 -4.09
N LEU A 100 -5.07 4.94 -3.15
CA LEU A 100 -3.98 5.43 -2.31
C LEU A 100 -2.67 5.11 -3.02
N VAL A 101 -2.23 6.04 -3.88
CA VAL A 101 -1.04 5.91 -4.74
C VAL A 101 0.23 6.48 -4.09
N GLY A 102 0.17 6.78 -2.79
CA GLY A 102 1.35 7.16 -2.01
C GLY A 102 2.40 6.04 -2.00
N GLY A 103 3.63 6.41 -1.69
CA GLY A 103 4.72 5.46 -1.63
C GLY A 103 6.08 6.11 -1.47
N ILE A 104 7.11 5.28 -1.60
CA ILE A 104 8.50 5.71 -1.57
C ILE A 104 9.29 5.07 -2.72
N PRO A 105 10.35 5.72 -3.20
CA PRO A 105 11.33 5.04 -4.04
C PRO A 105 11.91 3.81 -3.34
N VAL A 106 12.07 2.70 -4.05
CA VAL A 106 12.68 1.46 -3.50
C VAL A 106 14.08 1.73 -2.95
N LYS A 107 14.84 2.63 -3.60
CA LYS A 107 16.15 3.07 -3.12
C LYS A 107 16.12 3.71 -1.72
N GLU A 108 15.06 4.45 -1.38
CA GLU A 108 14.94 5.12 -0.08
C GLU A 108 14.74 4.08 1.02
N LEU A 109 13.96 3.02 0.76
CA LEU A 109 13.80 1.92 1.70
C LEU A 109 15.16 1.27 2.04
N TRP A 110 15.94 0.91 1.03
CA TRP A 110 17.24 0.27 1.25
C TRP A 110 18.24 1.22 1.91
N LYS A 111 18.25 2.49 1.50
CA LYS A 111 19.09 3.52 2.11
C LYS A 111 18.77 3.67 3.60
N LEU A 112 17.49 3.73 3.97
CA LEU A 112 17.06 3.84 5.37
C LEU A 112 17.53 2.62 6.18
N LEU A 113 17.41 1.41 5.64
CA LEU A 113 17.90 0.20 6.30
C LEU A 113 19.43 0.18 6.50
N ILE A 114 20.20 0.74 5.57
CA ILE A 114 21.67 0.79 5.65
C ILE A 114 22.13 1.93 6.55
N ASP A 115 21.67 3.15 6.26
CA ASP A 115 22.22 4.38 6.82
C ASP A 115 21.65 4.71 8.20
N GLU A 116 20.37 4.38 8.45
CA GLU A 116 19.68 4.75 9.71
C GLU A 116 19.55 3.57 10.68
N PHE A 117 19.48 2.34 10.17
CA PHE A 117 19.35 1.13 10.98
C PHE A 117 20.61 0.26 11.04
N ASP A 118 21.71 0.71 10.42
CA ASP A 118 23.03 0.04 10.43
C ASP A 118 23.00 -1.43 9.96
N PHE A 119 22.04 -1.81 9.10
CA PHE A 119 22.04 -3.17 8.55
C PHE A 119 23.16 -3.33 7.51
N PRO A 120 23.99 -4.39 7.58
CA PRO A 120 25.11 -4.60 6.67
C PRO A 120 24.65 -5.16 5.31
N LEU A 121 23.84 -4.40 4.58
CA LEU A 121 23.30 -4.79 3.28
C LEU A 121 24.23 -4.39 2.15
N ARG A 122 24.63 -5.36 1.32
CA ARG A 122 25.39 -5.11 0.09
C ARG A 122 24.45 -4.94 -1.11
N PRO A 123 24.58 -3.86 -1.90
CA PRO A 123 23.90 -3.73 -3.17
C PRO A 123 24.28 -4.85 -4.15
N MET A 124 23.29 -5.54 -4.73
CA MET A 124 23.49 -6.60 -5.73
C MET A 124 22.59 -6.41 -6.95
N SER A 125 23.01 -7.00 -8.07
CA SER A 125 22.23 -7.03 -9.31
C SER A 125 21.21 -8.17 -9.29
N SER A 126 20.16 -8.10 -10.12
CA SER A 126 19.11 -9.15 -10.16
C SER A 126 19.57 -10.51 -10.71
N GLN A 127 20.81 -10.66 -11.20
CA GLN A 127 21.30 -11.86 -11.90
C GLN A 127 22.39 -12.64 -11.15
N GLU A 128 22.73 -12.23 -9.93
CA GLU A 128 23.67 -12.94 -9.04
C GLU A 128 22.94 -13.93 -8.15
#